data_AF-A0A1F3ERY9-F1
#
_entry.id   AF-A0A1F3ERY9-F1
#
_cell.length_a   1.000
_cell.length_b   1.000
_cell.length_c   1.000
_cell.angle_alpha   90.00
_cell.angle_beta   90.00
_cell.angle_gamma   90.00
#
_symmetry.space_group_name_H-M   'P 1'
#
loop_
_entity.id
_entity.type
_entity.pdbx_description
1 polymer ?
#
loop_
_entity_poly.entity_id
_entity_poly.type
_entity_poly.pdbx_seq_one_letter_code
_entity_poly.pdbx_strand_id
1 'polypeptide(L)'
;MDTIENFIAGIPKAELHLHIEGTFEPELMFEIAQRNNLRLKYDSIEDLKLAYNFNNLQEFLDIYYSGADVLLEELDFYDLTWAYLQKIHSQNVIHTEIFFDPQTHTLRGVTFSKVITGIHRALNDGRTKLGISSKLILSILRHLSEESAFQTIDDALEYKSWITAIGLDSSEKGHPPSKFRRVFEKVLEEGFLTVAHAGEEGPPEYVWEALNLLHVSRIDHGNRSLEDQALVEELAMRKMPLTVCPLSNLKLKVVKDMTKHPLTEMLEKGLMATVNSDDPAYFGGYVNENYLAVANALNLSKEQIVQLAMNSFSASFLEEKEKLAMFEKVEMFSSR
;
A
#
# COMPACT_ATOMS: atom_id res chain seq x y z
N MET A 1 -24.79 -17.22 0.90
CA MET A 1 -23.47 -16.62 1.19
C MET A 1 -22.64 -17.67 1.92
N ASP A 2 -22.45 -18.83 1.29
CA ASP A 2 -22.28 -20.06 2.09
C ASP A 2 -20.82 -20.51 2.19
N THR A 3 -19.94 -19.90 1.39
CA THR A 3 -18.50 -20.17 1.40
C THR A 3 -17.73 -18.94 1.89
N ILE A 4 -16.51 -19.18 2.39
CA ILE A 4 -15.63 -18.11 2.89
C ILE A 4 -15.25 -17.13 1.78
N GLU A 5 -15.13 -17.63 0.54
CA GLU A 5 -14.79 -16.85 -0.65
C GLU A 5 -15.89 -15.84 -0.98
N ASN A 6 -17.15 -16.27 -0.96
CA ASN A 6 -18.28 -15.38 -1.19
C ASN A 6 -18.43 -14.34 -0.05
N PHE A 7 -18.09 -14.73 1.17
CA PHE A 7 -18.09 -13.81 2.31
C PHE A 7 -17.02 -12.73 2.16
N ILE A 8 -15.78 -13.12 1.81
CA ILE A 8 -14.68 -12.19 1.53
C ILE A 8 -15.00 -11.28 0.35
N ALA A 9 -15.56 -11.81 -0.72
CA ALA A 9 -15.94 -11.01 -1.89
C ALA A 9 -17.04 -9.98 -1.56
N GLY A 10 -17.95 -10.32 -0.66
CA GLY A 10 -19.10 -9.49 -0.30
C GLY A 10 -18.86 -8.50 0.84
N ILE A 11 -17.91 -8.76 1.75
CA ILE A 11 -17.71 -7.88 2.91
C ILE A 11 -17.09 -6.53 2.48
N PRO A 12 -17.67 -5.38 2.87
CA PRO A 12 -17.05 -4.08 2.64
C PRO A 12 -15.73 -3.99 3.37
N LYS A 13 -14.69 -3.46 2.71
CA LYS A 13 -13.35 -3.32 3.30
C LYS A 13 -12.62 -2.08 2.77
N ALA A 14 -11.56 -1.68 3.47
CA ALA A 14 -10.63 -0.65 3.01
C ALA A 14 -9.29 -1.25 2.63
N GLU A 15 -8.59 -0.61 1.70
CA GLU A 15 -7.18 -0.86 1.39
C GLU A 15 -6.35 0.36 1.79
N LEU A 16 -5.31 0.17 2.59
CA LEU A 16 -4.55 1.26 3.22
C LEU A 16 -3.06 1.26 2.86
N HIS A 17 -2.62 0.25 2.12
CA HIS A 17 -1.25 0.02 1.71
C HIS A 17 -1.26 -0.58 0.32
N LEU A 18 -1.02 0.29 -0.65
CA LEU A 18 -0.98 -0.03 -2.06
C LEU A 18 -0.16 1.04 -2.78
N HIS A 19 0.83 0.61 -3.55
CA HIS A 19 1.58 1.48 -4.45
C HIS A 19 0.90 1.52 -5.81
N ILE A 20 0.60 2.72 -6.32
CA ILE A 20 -0.19 2.83 -7.55
C ILE A 20 0.55 2.29 -8.78
N GLU A 21 1.86 2.44 -8.82
CA GLU A 21 2.73 1.86 -9.84
C GLU A 21 2.81 0.33 -9.70
N GLY A 22 2.53 -0.19 -8.50
CA GLY A 22 2.38 -1.60 -8.17
C GLY A 22 1.13 -2.27 -8.76
N THR A 23 0.20 -1.48 -9.29
CA THR A 23 -1.01 -1.96 -9.97
C THR A 23 -0.85 -2.07 -11.48
N PHE A 24 0.36 -1.87 -12.00
CA PHE A 24 0.59 -1.76 -13.43
C PHE A 24 0.59 -3.12 -14.13
N GLU A 25 -0.61 -3.59 -14.46
CA GLU A 25 -0.81 -4.85 -15.18
C GLU A 25 -0.09 -4.85 -16.54
N PRO A 26 0.58 -5.95 -16.92
CA PRO A 26 1.26 -6.08 -18.21
C PRO A 26 0.44 -5.61 -19.41
N GLU A 27 -0.85 -5.94 -19.47
CA GLU A 27 -1.77 -5.52 -20.52
C GLU A 27 -1.81 -4.00 -20.70
N LEU A 28 -2.00 -3.26 -19.61
CA LEU A 28 -2.03 -1.80 -19.63
C LEU A 28 -0.65 -1.22 -19.92
N MET A 29 0.42 -1.87 -19.45
CA MET A 29 1.79 -1.45 -19.72
C MET A 29 2.11 -1.47 -21.22
N PHE A 30 1.70 -2.51 -21.93
CA PHE A 30 1.84 -2.59 -23.39
C PHE A 30 0.99 -1.55 -24.11
N GLU A 31 -0.26 -1.31 -23.66
CA GLU A 31 -1.13 -0.28 -24.24
C GLU A 31 -0.52 1.13 -24.11
N ILE A 32 -0.04 1.49 -22.91
CA ILE A 32 0.59 2.78 -22.65
C ILE A 32 1.92 2.91 -23.40
N ALA A 33 2.74 1.85 -23.43
CA ALA A 33 3.98 1.85 -24.20
C ALA A 33 3.73 2.12 -25.69
N GLN A 34 2.73 1.46 -26.27
CA GLN A 34 2.33 1.69 -27.66
C GLN A 34 1.86 3.13 -27.87
N ARG A 35 1.01 3.65 -26.98
CA ARG A 35 0.53 5.05 -27.03
C ARG A 35 1.67 6.06 -26.99
N ASN A 36 2.68 5.80 -26.17
CA ASN A 36 3.84 6.67 -25.99
C ASN A 36 4.97 6.40 -27.00
N ASN A 37 4.78 5.51 -27.98
CA ASN A 37 5.78 5.09 -28.96
C ASN A 37 7.08 4.56 -28.33
N LEU A 38 6.95 3.84 -27.21
CA LEU A 38 8.05 3.20 -26.51
C LEU A 38 8.08 1.70 -26.83
N ARG A 39 9.29 1.14 -26.85
CA ARG A 39 9.49 -0.31 -26.91
C ARG A 39 9.81 -0.83 -25.52
N LEU A 40 8.99 -1.76 -25.02
CA LEU A 40 9.28 -2.50 -23.81
C LEU A 40 10.47 -3.45 -24.02
N LYS A 41 11.16 -3.77 -22.92
CA LYS A 41 12.24 -4.77 -22.91
C LYS A 41 11.76 -6.18 -23.29
N TYR A 42 10.47 -6.46 -23.09
CA TYR A 42 9.82 -7.73 -23.33
C TYR A 42 9.02 -7.69 -24.62
N ASP A 43 9.03 -8.79 -25.38
CA ASP A 43 8.39 -8.86 -26.70
C ASP A 43 6.90 -9.25 -26.62
N SER A 44 6.41 -9.72 -25.46
CA SER A 44 5.00 -10.08 -25.23
C SER A 44 4.54 -9.89 -23.78
N ILE A 45 3.22 -9.86 -23.58
CA ILE A 45 2.58 -9.83 -22.25
C ILE A 45 2.96 -11.08 -21.45
N GLU A 46 2.96 -12.25 -22.09
CA GLU A 46 3.33 -13.52 -21.48
C GLU A 46 4.78 -13.52 -20.98
N ASP A 47 5.72 -12.99 -21.77
CA ASP A 47 7.14 -12.88 -21.36
C ASP A 47 7.32 -11.96 -20.16
N LEU A 48 6.59 -10.84 -20.11
CA LEU A 48 6.60 -9.93 -18.96
C LEU A 48 6.02 -10.60 -17.70
N LYS A 49 4.91 -11.33 -17.82
CA LYS A 49 4.33 -12.09 -16.70
C LYS A 49 5.28 -13.15 -16.16
N LEU A 50 6.03 -13.82 -17.03
CA LEU A 50 7.06 -14.78 -16.61
C LEU A 50 8.22 -14.12 -15.86
N ALA A 51 8.52 -12.86 -16.15
CA ALA A 51 9.55 -12.10 -15.46
C ALA A 51 9.19 -11.73 -14.02
N TYR A 52 7.91 -11.76 -13.63
CA TYR A 52 7.44 -11.45 -12.27
C TYR A 52 7.73 -12.57 -11.24
N ASN A 53 8.86 -13.25 -11.39
CA ASN A 53 9.33 -14.28 -10.47
C ASN A 53 10.63 -13.82 -9.80
N PHE A 54 10.50 -13.20 -8.63
CA PHE A 54 11.58 -12.57 -7.87
C PHE A 54 12.03 -13.41 -6.67
N ASN A 55 13.27 -13.21 -6.24
CA ASN A 55 13.83 -13.87 -5.06
C ASN A 55 13.90 -12.98 -3.81
N ASN A 56 13.74 -11.65 -3.93
CA ASN A 56 13.83 -10.67 -2.85
C ASN A 56 13.24 -9.30 -3.29
N LEU A 57 13.13 -8.35 -2.35
CA LEU A 57 12.63 -6.98 -2.59
C LEU A 57 13.38 -6.24 -3.70
N GLN A 58 14.72 -6.36 -3.76
CA GLN A 58 15.52 -5.61 -4.74
C GLN A 58 15.24 -6.08 -6.18
N GLU A 59 15.15 -7.40 -6.42
CA GLU A 59 14.81 -7.93 -7.74
C GLU A 59 13.41 -7.50 -8.21
N PHE A 60 12.47 -7.37 -7.27
CA PHE A 60 11.14 -6.82 -7.55
C PHE A 60 11.24 -5.34 -7.96
N LEU A 61 11.94 -4.52 -7.17
CA LEU A 61 12.10 -3.08 -7.43
C LEU A 61 12.76 -2.81 -8.79
N ASP A 62 13.71 -3.65 -9.22
CA ASP A 62 14.35 -3.51 -10.53
C ASP A 62 13.36 -3.64 -11.71
N ILE A 63 12.38 -4.55 -11.62
CA ILE A 63 11.33 -4.68 -12.64
C ILE A 63 10.25 -3.61 -12.48
N TYR A 64 9.86 -3.30 -11.24
CA TYR A 64 8.90 -2.26 -10.92
C TYR A 64 9.33 -0.90 -11.51
N TYR A 65 10.57 -0.47 -11.27
CA TYR A 65 11.10 0.79 -11.81
C TYR A 65 11.25 0.75 -13.34
N SER A 66 11.60 -0.40 -13.92
CA SER A 66 11.60 -0.56 -15.38
C SER A 66 10.19 -0.49 -15.98
N GLY A 67 9.16 -0.95 -15.26
CA GLY A 67 7.77 -0.81 -15.68
C GLY A 67 7.30 0.65 -15.65
N ALA A 68 7.73 1.42 -14.64
CA ALA A 68 7.41 2.83 -14.53
C ALA A 68 7.95 3.68 -15.71
N ASP A 69 8.95 3.20 -16.46
CA ASP A 69 9.54 3.90 -17.60
C ASP A 69 8.53 4.31 -18.68
N VAL A 70 7.40 3.62 -18.78
CA VAL A 70 6.38 3.93 -19.79
C VAL A 70 5.35 4.97 -19.36
N LEU A 71 5.29 5.33 -18.07
CA LEU A 71 4.41 6.38 -17.55
C LEU A 71 5.08 7.75 -17.76
N LEU A 72 4.56 8.54 -18.70
CA LEU A 72 5.18 9.81 -19.12
C LEU A 72 4.22 11.01 -19.13
N GLU A 73 2.95 10.76 -19.40
CA GLU A 73 1.91 11.77 -19.58
C GLU A 73 0.83 11.66 -18.50
N GLU A 74 0.15 12.77 -18.20
CA GLU A 74 -0.93 12.80 -17.19
C GLU A 74 -1.97 11.69 -17.41
N LEU A 75 -2.30 11.41 -18.67
CA LEU A 75 -3.28 10.38 -19.03
C LEU A 75 -2.81 8.98 -18.62
N ASP A 76 -1.51 8.71 -18.59
CA ASP A 76 -0.97 7.40 -18.21
C ASP A 76 -1.23 7.11 -16.73
N PHE A 77 -0.99 8.10 -15.87
CA PHE A 77 -1.27 8.01 -14.44
C PHE A 77 -2.78 7.94 -14.15
N TYR A 78 -3.58 8.65 -14.94
CA TYR A 78 -5.04 8.54 -14.87
C TYR A 78 -5.52 7.12 -15.21
N ASP A 79 -5.07 6.56 -16.34
CA ASP A 79 -5.52 5.24 -16.80
C ASP A 79 -5.07 4.13 -15.84
N LEU A 80 -3.83 4.21 -15.33
CA LEU A 80 -3.31 3.32 -14.30
C LEU A 80 -4.20 3.33 -13.05
N THR A 81 -4.47 4.53 -12.53
CA THR A 81 -5.29 4.69 -11.33
C THR A 81 -6.74 4.26 -11.56
N TRP A 82 -7.28 4.56 -12.75
CA TRP A 82 -8.63 4.17 -13.11
C TRP A 82 -8.79 2.64 -13.22
N ALA A 83 -7.82 1.95 -13.82
CA ALA A 83 -7.80 0.50 -13.90
C ALA A 83 -7.80 -0.15 -12.51
N TYR A 84 -6.97 0.36 -11.59
CA TYR A 84 -6.96 -0.05 -10.18
C TYR A 84 -8.34 0.13 -9.52
N LEU A 85 -8.94 1.32 -9.65
CA LEU A 85 -10.24 1.64 -9.04
C LEU A 85 -11.36 0.72 -9.57
N GLN A 86 -11.37 0.42 -10.87
CA GLN A 86 -12.32 -0.54 -11.45
C GLN A 86 -12.13 -1.95 -10.87
N LYS A 87 -10.88 -2.37 -10.69
CA LYS A 87 -10.56 -3.67 -10.11
C LYS A 87 -11.04 -3.77 -8.66
N ILE A 88 -10.71 -2.81 -7.80
CA ILE A 88 -11.09 -2.88 -6.38
C ILE A 88 -12.60 -2.67 -6.17
N HIS A 89 -13.28 -1.93 -7.05
CA HIS A 89 -14.74 -1.86 -7.04
C HIS A 89 -15.34 -3.27 -7.16
N SER A 90 -14.83 -4.08 -8.10
CA SER A 90 -15.29 -5.46 -8.27
C SER A 90 -15.05 -6.36 -7.03
N GLN A 91 -14.19 -5.92 -6.12
CA GLN A 91 -13.82 -6.62 -4.87
C GLN A 91 -14.49 -6.04 -3.62
N ASN A 92 -15.45 -5.13 -3.79
CA ASN A 92 -16.16 -4.43 -2.71
C ASN A 92 -15.23 -3.70 -1.73
N VAL A 93 -14.11 -3.17 -2.25
CA VAL A 93 -13.29 -2.20 -1.52
C VAL A 93 -13.95 -0.84 -1.71
N ILE A 94 -14.34 -0.21 -0.60
CA ILE A 94 -15.12 1.04 -0.62
C ILE A 94 -14.33 2.27 -0.14
N HIS A 95 -13.11 2.03 0.33
CA HIS A 95 -12.14 3.05 0.67
C HIS A 95 -10.73 2.58 0.28
N THR A 96 -9.92 3.47 -0.30
CA THR A 96 -8.52 3.18 -0.60
C THR A 96 -7.59 4.35 -0.24
N GLU A 97 -6.45 4.05 0.35
CA GLU A 97 -5.37 5.00 0.55
C GLU A 97 -4.16 4.53 -0.25
N ILE A 98 -3.87 5.24 -1.33
CA ILE A 98 -2.84 4.82 -2.29
C ILE A 98 -1.57 5.63 -2.10
N PHE A 99 -0.46 4.94 -2.24
CA PHE A 99 0.90 5.47 -2.29
C PHE A 99 1.27 5.78 -3.74
N PHE A 100 2.09 6.80 -3.93
CA PHE A 100 2.76 7.08 -5.19
C PHE A 100 4.15 7.64 -4.92
N ASP A 101 5.07 7.37 -5.85
CA ASP A 101 6.50 7.66 -5.70
C ASP A 101 6.93 8.77 -6.67
N PRO A 102 6.77 10.06 -6.34
CA PRO A 102 7.16 11.13 -7.25
C PRO A 102 8.62 11.02 -7.70
N GLN A 103 9.53 10.59 -6.83
CA GLN A 103 10.95 10.44 -7.15
C GLN A 103 11.22 9.38 -8.24
N THR A 104 10.37 8.36 -8.37
CA THR A 104 10.42 7.37 -9.47
C THR A 104 10.18 8.02 -10.83
N HIS A 105 9.45 9.13 -10.87
CA HIS A 105 9.03 9.81 -12.10
C HIS A 105 9.84 11.08 -12.38
N THR A 106 10.08 11.91 -11.37
CA THR A 106 10.75 13.22 -11.53
C THR A 106 12.21 13.07 -11.94
N LEU A 107 12.91 12.03 -11.47
CA LEU A 107 14.26 11.70 -11.92
C LEU A 107 14.35 11.31 -13.41
N ARG A 108 13.22 10.92 -14.02
CA ARG A 108 13.11 10.60 -15.46
C ARG A 108 12.58 11.78 -16.30
N GLY A 109 12.42 12.96 -15.69
CA GLY A 109 11.94 14.16 -16.37
C GLY A 109 10.41 14.26 -16.50
N VAL A 110 9.65 13.35 -15.89
CA VAL A 110 8.20 13.48 -15.76
C VAL A 110 7.91 14.47 -14.65
N THR A 111 7.13 15.52 -14.93
CA THR A 111 6.87 16.56 -13.92
C THR A 111 5.98 16.02 -12.80
N PHE A 112 6.21 16.48 -11.56
CA PHE A 112 5.38 16.16 -10.40
C PHE A 112 3.89 16.38 -10.70
N SER A 113 3.57 17.51 -11.35
CA SER A 113 2.23 17.89 -11.79
C SER A 113 1.57 16.80 -12.62
N LYS A 114 2.22 16.26 -13.67
CA LYS A 114 1.64 15.20 -14.52
C LYS A 114 1.26 13.95 -13.71
N VAL A 115 2.12 13.55 -12.77
CA VAL A 115 1.88 12.39 -11.90
C VAL A 115 0.64 12.63 -11.07
N ILE A 116 0.65 13.70 -10.27
CA ILE A 116 -0.37 13.90 -9.24
C ILE A 116 -1.73 14.32 -9.83
N THR A 117 -1.76 15.08 -10.93
CA THR A 117 -3.04 15.48 -11.56
C THR A 117 -3.75 14.28 -12.19
N GLY A 118 -3.01 13.36 -12.80
CA GLY A 118 -3.56 12.13 -13.38
C GLY A 118 -4.20 11.25 -12.32
N ILE A 119 -3.45 10.98 -11.23
CA ILE A 119 -3.93 10.22 -10.08
C ILE A 119 -5.16 10.90 -9.45
N HIS A 120 -5.06 12.19 -9.10
CA HIS A 120 -6.13 12.91 -8.42
C HIS A 120 -7.41 12.97 -9.26
N ARG A 121 -7.31 13.13 -10.59
CA ARG A 121 -8.47 13.11 -11.49
C ARG A 121 -9.17 11.74 -11.47
N ALA A 122 -8.42 10.65 -11.53
CA ALA A 122 -8.98 9.30 -11.45
C ALA A 122 -9.62 9.01 -10.10
N LEU A 123 -9.00 9.45 -8.99
CA LEU A 123 -9.57 9.32 -7.64
C LEU A 123 -10.90 10.06 -7.48
N ASN A 124 -11.01 11.28 -8.01
CA ASN A 124 -12.28 12.02 -8.03
C ASN A 124 -13.37 11.33 -8.85
N ASP A 125 -12.99 10.74 -9.99
CA ASP A 125 -13.88 9.92 -10.79
C ASP A 125 -14.26 8.63 -10.05
N GLY A 126 -13.35 8.00 -9.33
CA GLY A 126 -13.63 6.83 -8.46
C GLY A 126 -14.68 7.14 -7.41
N ARG A 127 -14.58 8.31 -6.76
CA ARG A 127 -15.58 8.78 -5.79
C ARG A 127 -16.96 8.97 -6.41
N THR A 128 -17.02 9.64 -7.56
CA THR A 128 -18.30 10.03 -8.18
C THR A 128 -18.97 8.91 -8.97
N LYS A 129 -18.18 8.06 -9.65
CA LYS A 129 -18.66 7.00 -10.55
C LYS A 129 -18.74 5.63 -9.89
N LEU A 130 -17.88 5.33 -8.92
CA LEU A 130 -17.79 4.02 -8.27
C LEU A 130 -18.14 4.05 -6.77
N GLY A 131 -18.29 5.25 -6.19
CA GLY A 131 -18.59 5.41 -4.76
C GLY A 131 -17.40 5.06 -3.85
N ILE A 132 -16.18 5.01 -4.39
CA ILE A 132 -14.97 4.69 -3.64
C ILE A 132 -14.39 5.98 -3.06
N SER A 133 -14.31 6.06 -1.74
CA SER A 133 -13.60 7.15 -1.08
C SER A 133 -12.09 6.91 -1.12
N SER A 134 -11.27 7.96 -1.12
CA SER A 134 -9.82 7.79 -1.16
C SER A 134 -9.02 8.85 -0.42
N LYS A 135 -7.78 8.49 -0.09
CA LYS A 135 -6.71 9.38 0.36
C LYS A 135 -5.45 9.11 -0.47
N LEU A 136 -4.60 10.11 -0.61
CA LEU A 136 -3.35 10.01 -1.34
C LEU A 136 -2.17 10.17 -0.37
N ILE A 137 -1.19 9.28 -0.50
CA ILE A 137 0.01 9.23 0.32
C ILE A 137 1.21 9.40 -0.61
N LEU A 138 2.00 10.44 -0.39
CA LEU A 138 3.25 10.62 -1.14
C LEU A 138 4.35 9.85 -0.44
N SER A 139 5.10 9.03 -1.18
CA SER A 139 6.19 8.27 -0.61
C SER A 139 7.57 8.85 -0.92
N ILE A 140 8.45 8.76 0.07
CA ILE A 140 9.88 9.07 -0.05
C ILE A 140 10.66 7.77 -0.25
N LEU A 141 11.45 7.72 -1.32
CA LEU A 141 12.30 6.59 -1.65
C LEU A 141 13.54 6.56 -0.75
N ARG A 142 13.57 5.63 0.22
CA ARG A 142 14.59 5.64 1.28
C ARG A 142 16.02 5.36 0.82
N HIS A 143 16.19 4.76 -0.36
CA HIS A 143 17.51 4.52 -0.95
C HIS A 143 18.16 5.81 -1.50
N LEU A 144 17.36 6.84 -1.83
CA LEU A 144 17.83 8.15 -2.30
C LEU A 144 18.31 9.06 -1.16
N SER A 145 18.91 10.21 -1.47
CA SER A 145 19.43 11.14 -0.46
C SER A 145 18.32 11.83 0.32
N GLU A 146 18.63 12.25 1.57
CA GLU A 146 17.73 13.11 2.36
C GLU A 146 17.44 14.44 1.64
N GLU A 147 18.42 15.00 0.94
CA GLU A 147 18.26 16.21 0.13
C GLU A 147 17.21 16.04 -0.97
N SER A 148 17.21 14.90 -1.67
CA SER A 148 16.18 14.62 -2.67
C SER A 148 14.79 14.54 -2.05
N ALA A 149 14.67 14.01 -0.83
CA ALA A 149 13.40 13.96 -0.13
C ALA A 149 12.90 15.36 0.24
N PHE A 150 13.77 16.26 0.73
CA PHE A 150 13.40 17.66 0.97
C PHE A 150 12.86 18.36 -0.28
N GLN A 151 13.53 18.17 -1.42
CA GLN A 151 13.04 18.74 -2.69
C GLN A 151 11.65 18.20 -3.06
N THR A 152 11.43 16.89 -2.90
CA THR A 152 10.12 16.27 -3.15
C THR A 152 9.04 16.79 -2.21
N ILE A 153 9.34 17.03 -0.94
CA ILE A 153 8.40 17.64 -0.01
C ILE A 153 8.07 19.08 -0.42
N ASP A 154 9.06 19.88 -0.84
CA ASP A 154 8.82 21.25 -1.28
C ASP A 154 7.92 21.30 -2.53
N ASP A 155 8.12 20.39 -3.50
CA ASP A 155 7.23 20.24 -4.66
C ASP A 155 5.80 19.83 -4.25
N ALA A 156 5.67 18.98 -3.24
CA ALA A 156 4.39 18.50 -2.74
C ALA A 156 3.54 19.59 -2.07
N LEU A 157 4.14 20.67 -1.58
CA LEU A 157 3.42 21.75 -0.88
C LEU A 157 2.41 22.47 -1.79
N GLU A 158 2.67 22.55 -3.10
CA GLU A 158 1.71 23.09 -4.08
C GLU A 158 0.40 22.27 -4.11
N TYR A 159 0.50 20.98 -3.80
CA TYR A 159 -0.60 20.00 -3.85
C TYR A 159 -1.04 19.51 -2.47
N LYS A 160 -0.68 20.24 -1.42
CA LYS A 160 -0.92 19.87 -0.02
C LYS A 160 -2.38 19.49 0.29
N SER A 161 -3.36 20.11 -0.39
CA SER A 161 -4.77 19.80 -0.17
C SER A 161 -5.22 18.45 -0.74
N TRP A 162 -4.41 17.82 -1.60
CA TRP A 162 -4.67 16.51 -2.21
C TRP A 162 -3.95 15.37 -1.49
N ILE A 163 -2.86 15.68 -0.77
CA ILE A 163 -2.01 14.71 -0.08
C ILE A 163 -2.39 14.67 1.40
N THR A 164 -2.64 13.47 1.92
CA THR A 164 -3.06 13.26 3.31
C THR A 164 -1.89 12.91 4.23
N ALA A 165 -0.98 12.09 3.73
CA ALA A 165 0.17 11.63 4.50
C ALA A 165 1.43 11.55 3.64
N ILE A 166 2.57 11.52 4.30
CA ILE A 166 3.87 11.21 3.70
C ILE A 166 4.35 9.84 4.21
N GLY A 167 4.74 8.98 3.27
CA GLY A 167 5.30 7.66 3.48
C GLY A 167 6.82 7.61 3.33
N LEU A 168 7.40 6.48 3.75
CA LEU A 168 8.78 6.12 3.52
C LEU A 168 8.82 4.65 3.09
N ASP A 169 9.35 4.35 1.91
CA ASP A 169 9.36 3.00 1.33
C ASP A 169 10.63 2.74 0.51
N SER A 170 10.56 1.78 -0.42
CA SER A 170 11.68 1.24 -1.18
C SER A 170 12.66 0.44 -0.31
N SER A 171 13.86 0.13 -0.82
CA SER A 171 14.81 -0.81 -0.21
C SER A 171 15.06 -0.55 1.28
N GLU A 172 14.55 -1.42 2.16
CA GLU A 172 14.62 -1.20 3.61
C GLU A 172 16.02 -1.47 4.19
N LYS A 173 16.64 -2.60 3.81
CA LYS A 173 17.95 -2.99 4.33
C LYS A 173 19.02 -1.95 3.98
N GLY A 174 19.75 -1.49 4.99
CA GLY A 174 20.81 -0.49 4.84
C GLY A 174 20.34 0.97 4.79
N HIS A 175 19.02 1.22 4.85
CA HIS A 175 18.45 2.56 4.77
C HIS A 175 17.53 2.85 5.97
N PRO A 176 18.05 3.03 7.19
CA PRO A 176 17.22 3.13 8.40
C PRO A 176 16.27 4.34 8.40
N PRO A 177 15.11 4.27 9.08
CA PRO A 177 14.19 5.40 9.20
C PRO A 177 14.86 6.68 9.73
N SER A 178 15.79 6.55 10.68
CA SER A 178 16.57 7.66 11.25
C SER A 178 17.28 8.55 10.22
N LYS A 179 17.58 8.04 9.02
CA LYS A 179 18.13 8.82 7.90
C LYS A 179 17.24 9.98 7.48
N PHE A 180 15.92 9.86 7.64
CA PHE A 180 14.93 10.82 7.18
C PHE A 180 14.25 11.58 8.33
N ARG A 181 14.80 11.51 9.55
CA ARG A 181 14.23 12.18 10.72
C ARG A 181 13.91 13.66 10.46
N ARG A 182 14.84 14.42 9.89
CA ARG A 182 14.63 15.86 9.68
C ARG A 182 13.58 16.15 8.60
N VAL A 183 13.49 15.28 7.60
CA VAL A 183 12.44 15.36 6.57
C VAL A 183 11.08 15.17 7.23
N PHE A 184 10.94 14.14 8.09
CA PHE A 184 9.69 13.87 8.79
C PHE A 184 9.34 14.94 9.84
N GLU A 185 10.34 15.56 10.48
CA GLU A 185 10.13 16.77 11.31
C GLU A 185 9.47 17.90 10.48
N LYS A 186 9.98 18.21 9.29
CA LYS A 186 9.37 19.20 8.36
C LYS A 186 7.97 18.78 7.91
N VAL A 187 7.76 17.50 7.60
CA VAL A 187 6.45 16.96 7.18
C VAL A 187 5.39 17.19 8.26
N LEU A 188 5.74 16.97 9.53
CA LEU A 188 4.86 17.21 10.67
C LEU A 188 4.62 18.70 10.91
N GLU A 189 5.62 19.56 10.74
CA GLU A 189 5.46 21.02 10.80
C GLU A 189 4.49 21.54 9.73
N GLU A 190 4.49 20.89 8.56
CA GLU A 190 3.53 21.15 7.49
C GLU A 190 2.15 20.53 7.78
N GLY A 191 1.99 19.72 8.83
CA GLY A 191 0.70 19.18 9.26
C GLY A 191 0.21 17.99 8.44
N PHE A 192 1.09 17.32 7.70
CA PHE A 192 0.79 16.01 7.13
C PHE A 192 0.81 14.93 8.21
N LEU A 193 0.06 13.85 7.97
CA LEU A 193 0.25 12.60 8.69
C LEU A 193 1.52 11.89 8.17
N THR A 194 2.08 10.99 8.96
CA THR A 194 3.27 10.21 8.59
C THR A 194 2.99 8.72 8.66
N VAL A 195 3.52 7.97 7.71
CA VAL A 195 3.55 6.49 7.67
C VAL A 195 4.94 6.03 7.21
N ALA A 196 5.30 4.77 7.46
CA ALA A 196 6.58 4.25 6.99
C ALA A 196 6.57 2.72 6.91
N HIS A 197 7.21 2.20 5.86
CA HIS A 197 7.63 0.81 5.78
C HIS A 197 8.69 0.54 6.85
N ALA A 198 8.35 -0.36 7.77
CA ALA A 198 9.27 -0.79 8.80
C ALA A 198 8.98 -2.24 9.22
N GLY A 199 10.03 -3.03 9.39
CA GLY A 199 9.89 -4.41 9.85
C GLY A 199 9.34 -5.35 8.78
N GLU A 200 9.53 -5.04 7.51
CA GLU A 200 9.27 -5.96 6.40
C GLU A 200 10.47 -6.90 6.22
N GLU A 201 11.61 -6.32 5.82
CA GLU A 201 12.91 -6.97 5.77
C GLU A 201 13.86 -6.46 6.87
N GLY A 202 13.65 -5.22 7.33
CA GLY A 202 14.39 -4.54 8.37
C GLY A 202 14.06 -5.08 9.77
N PRO A 203 14.95 -4.86 10.75
CA PRO A 203 14.79 -5.46 12.07
C PRO A 203 13.79 -4.67 12.94
N PRO A 204 13.35 -5.20 14.09
CA PRO A 204 12.42 -4.51 15.00
C PRO A 204 12.84 -3.08 15.39
N GLU A 205 14.14 -2.80 15.44
CA GLU A 205 14.68 -1.47 15.72
C GLU A 205 14.20 -0.42 14.71
N TYR A 206 13.94 -0.81 13.46
CA TYR A 206 13.40 0.13 12.46
C TYR A 206 11.95 0.49 12.76
N VAL A 207 11.16 -0.43 13.32
CA VAL A 207 9.80 -0.12 13.77
C VAL A 207 9.87 0.87 14.94
N TRP A 208 10.78 0.65 15.90
CA TRP A 208 11.04 1.61 16.97
C TRP A 208 11.48 2.98 16.45
N GLU A 209 12.37 3.05 15.46
CA GLU A 209 12.78 4.31 14.85
C GLU A 209 11.61 5.01 14.15
N ALA A 210 10.77 4.28 13.40
CA ALA A 210 9.59 4.85 12.75
C ALA A 210 8.62 5.45 13.79
N LEU A 211 8.38 4.75 14.90
CA LEU A 211 7.52 5.24 16.00
C LEU A 211 8.12 6.48 16.68
N ASN A 212 9.41 6.44 17.03
CA ASN A 212 10.01 7.41 17.93
C ASN A 212 10.62 8.62 17.21
N LEU A 213 11.07 8.45 15.97
CA LEU A 213 11.76 9.49 15.20
C LEU A 213 10.90 10.07 14.07
N LEU A 214 10.10 9.23 13.41
CA LEU A 214 9.23 9.65 12.31
C LEU A 214 7.79 9.93 12.76
N HIS A 215 7.46 9.60 14.01
CA HIS A 215 6.15 9.81 14.64
C HIS A 215 4.98 9.27 13.81
N VAL A 216 5.18 8.10 13.20
CA VAL A 216 4.19 7.53 12.28
C VAL A 216 2.85 7.24 12.95
N SER A 217 1.79 7.48 12.18
CA SER A 217 0.40 7.15 12.53
C SER A 217 0.04 5.70 12.20
N ARG A 218 0.82 5.06 11.32
CA ARG A 218 0.73 3.63 10.95
C ARG A 218 2.12 3.09 10.60
N ILE A 219 2.33 1.80 10.84
CA ILE A 219 3.49 1.06 10.35
C ILE A 219 3.07 0.24 9.15
N ASP A 220 3.81 0.40 8.06
CA ASP A 220 3.61 -0.38 6.85
C ASP A 220 4.38 -1.70 6.93
N HIS A 221 3.65 -2.81 6.72
CA HIS A 221 4.01 -4.19 7.10
C HIS A 221 4.08 -4.47 8.60
N GLY A 222 5.24 -4.23 9.25
CA GLY A 222 5.45 -4.54 10.67
C GLY A 222 5.60 -6.03 11.02
N ASN A 223 5.86 -6.91 10.04
CA ASN A 223 5.96 -8.37 10.23
C ASN A 223 6.96 -8.77 11.32
N ARG A 224 8.16 -8.19 11.26
CA ARG A 224 9.27 -8.51 12.16
C ARG A 224 9.08 -7.93 13.55
N SER A 225 8.02 -7.16 13.82
CA SER A 225 7.72 -6.64 15.17
C SER A 225 7.55 -7.76 16.20
N LEU A 226 7.10 -8.95 15.78
CA LEU A 226 6.92 -10.11 16.65
C LEU A 226 8.24 -10.69 17.20
N GLU A 227 9.39 -10.29 16.65
CA GLU A 227 10.72 -10.70 17.15
C GLU A 227 11.10 -9.97 18.45
N ASP A 228 10.41 -8.87 18.80
CA ASP A 228 10.63 -8.08 20.02
C ASP A 228 9.32 -8.00 20.83
N GLN A 229 9.30 -8.69 21.97
CA GLN A 229 8.13 -8.73 22.85
C GLN A 229 7.76 -7.35 23.43
N ALA A 230 8.74 -6.46 23.70
CA ALA A 230 8.45 -5.13 24.20
C ALA A 230 7.81 -4.25 23.12
N LEU A 231 8.24 -4.41 21.86
CA LEU A 231 7.63 -3.74 20.72
C LEU A 231 6.20 -4.19 20.50
N VAL A 232 5.92 -5.49 20.58
CA VAL A 232 4.55 -6.04 20.51
C VAL A 232 3.64 -5.37 21.55
N GLU A 233 4.08 -5.32 22.81
CA GLU A 233 3.31 -4.72 23.90
C GLU A 233 3.04 -3.23 23.65
N GLU A 234 4.04 -2.49 23.17
CA GLU A 234 3.90 -1.08 22.83
C GLU A 234 2.90 -0.85 21.69
N LEU A 235 3.02 -1.63 20.60
CA LEU A 235 2.13 -1.54 19.45
C LEU A 235 0.68 -1.86 19.83
N ALA A 236 0.46 -2.91 20.63
CA ALA A 236 -0.86 -3.28 21.13
C ALA A 236 -1.46 -2.19 22.03
N MET A 237 -0.66 -1.65 22.97
CA MET A 237 -1.09 -0.57 23.86
C MET A 237 -1.51 0.67 23.07
N ARG A 238 -0.74 1.06 22.05
CA ARG A 238 -1.06 2.20 21.18
C ARG A 238 -2.20 1.96 20.23
N LYS A 239 -2.61 0.69 20.04
CA LYS A 239 -3.43 0.25 18.91
C LYS A 239 -2.84 0.72 17.58
N MET A 240 -1.51 0.65 17.46
CA MET A 240 -0.79 1.08 16.26
C MET A 240 -1.20 0.19 15.08
N PRO A 241 -1.74 0.74 13.99
CA PRO A 241 -2.07 -0.06 12.81
C PRO A 241 -0.83 -0.64 12.13
N LEU A 242 -0.92 -1.92 11.77
CA LEU A 242 0.05 -2.63 10.94
C LEU A 242 -0.61 -3.00 9.61
N THR A 243 -0.17 -2.40 8.50
CA THR A 243 -0.74 -2.67 7.17
C THR A 243 -0.07 -3.89 6.53
N VAL A 244 -0.58 -5.08 6.87
CA VAL A 244 0.03 -6.36 6.50
C VAL A 244 -0.32 -6.74 5.06
N CYS A 245 0.67 -7.26 4.33
CA CYS A 245 0.56 -7.56 2.89
C CYS A 245 0.92 -9.04 2.61
N PRO A 246 0.00 -9.99 2.81
CA PRO A 246 0.35 -11.41 2.85
C PRO A 246 1.01 -11.97 1.59
N LEU A 247 0.47 -11.68 0.40
CA LEU A 247 1.03 -12.16 -0.86
C LEU A 247 2.37 -11.50 -1.15
N SER A 248 2.54 -10.22 -0.83
CA SER A 248 3.85 -9.52 -0.87
C SER A 248 4.88 -10.26 -0.02
N ASN A 249 4.56 -10.52 1.25
CA ASN A 249 5.47 -11.18 2.18
C ASN A 249 5.87 -12.59 1.72
N LEU A 250 4.94 -13.33 1.09
CA LEU A 250 5.22 -14.63 0.49
C LEU A 250 6.08 -14.52 -0.78
N LYS A 251 5.76 -13.57 -1.66
CA LYS A 251 6.45 -13.38 -2.94
C LYS A 251 7.90 -12.96 -2.72
N LEU A 252 8.12 -12.03 -1.79
CA LEU A 252 9.43 -11.48 -1.40
C LEU A 252 10.21 -12.37 -0.42
N LYS A 253 9.67 -13.54 -0.05
CA LYS A 253 10.32 -14.55 0.82
C LYS A 253 10.56 -14.10 2.26
N VAL A 254 9.91 -13.02 2.70
CA VAL A 254 9.82 -12.64 4.13
C VAL A 254 9.10 -13.75 4.89
N VAL A 255 8.00 -14.25 4.33
CA VAL A 255 7.30 -15.45 4.77
C VAL A 255 7.55 -16.55 3.73
N LYS A 256 7.97 -17.74 4.17
CA LYS A 256 8.25 -18.87 3.24
C LYS A 256 7.04 -19.74 2.97
N ASP A 257 6.04 -19.67 3.83
CA ASP A 257 4.88 -20.55 3.85
C ASP A 257 3.71 -19.78 4.43
N MET A 258 2.64 -19.61 3.64
CA MET A 258 1.47 -18.84 4.06
C MET A 258 0.78 -19.45 5.29
N THR A 259 0.92 -20.76 5.54
CA THR A 259 0.38 -21.41 6.75
C THR A 259 1.10 -20.99 8.03
N LYS A 260 2.24 -20.30 7.90
CA LYS A 260 3.04 -19.74 9.00
C LYS A 260 3.04 -18.21 8.99
N HIS A 261 2.12 -17.59 8.24
CA HIS A 261 2.03 -16.15 8.19
C HIS A 261 1.68 -15.57 9.57
N PRO A 262 2.33 -14.49 10.04
CA PRO A 262 2.18 -13.98 11.42
C PRO A 262 0.81 -13.37 11.77
N LEU A 263 -0.15 -13.37 10.84
CA LEU A 263 -1.37 -12.57 10.96
C LEU A 263 -2.25 -13.00 12.13
N THR A 264 -2.43 -14.30 12.34
CA THR A 264 -3.21 -14.81 13.48
C THR A 264 -2.55 -14.49 14.81
N GLU A 265 -1.23 -14.65 14.91
CA GLU A 265 -0.47 -14.28 16.12
C GLU A 265 -0.59 -12.79 16.42
N MET A 266 -0.53 -11.94 15.40
CA MET A 266 -0.73 -10.49 15.56
C MET A 266 -2.11 -10.18 16.16
N LEU A 267 -3.17 -10.78 15.62
CA LEU A 267 -4.54 -10.58 16.13
C LEU A 267 -4.70 -11.10 17.56
N GLU A 268 -4.15 -12.27 17.87
CA GLU A 268 -4.18 -12.87 19.22
C GLU A 268 -3.45 -12.03 20.27
N LYS A 269 -2.36 -11.36 19.86
CA LYS A 269 -1.60 -10.43 20.71
C LYS A 269 -2.23 -9.03 20.80
N GLY A 270 -3.40 -8.81 20.19
CA GLY A 270 -4.12 -7.55 20.24
C GLY A 270 -3.53 -6.45 19.33
N LEU A 271 -2.68 -6.82 18.36
CA LEU A 271 -2.19 -5.88 17.37
C LEU A 271 -3.29 -5.54 16.35
N MET A 272 -3.34 -4.27 15.93
CA MET A 272 -4.30 -3.81 14.93
C MET A 272 -3.77 -4.10 13.51
N ALA A 273 -3.75 -5.39 13.15
CA ALA A 273 -3.37 -5.80 11.79
C ALA A 273 -4.53 -5.60 10.79
N THR A 274 -4.20 -5.11 9.60
CA THR A 274 -5.09 -5.08 8.42
C THR A 274 -4.56 -6.02 7.33
N VAL A 275 -5.30 -6.21 6.24
CA VAL A 275 -4.84 -7.00 5.08
C VAL A 275 -4.92 -6.15 3.82
N ASN A 276 -3.81 -6.06 3.10
CA ASN A 276 -3.58 -5.17 1.97
C ASN A 276 -2.86 -5.90 0.82
N SER A 277 -2.87 -5.32 -0.38
CA SER A 277 -2.29 -5.98 -1.56
C SER A 277 -0.93 -5.49 -2.00
N ASP A 278 -0.49 -4.32 -1.54
CA ASP A 278 0.84 -3.77 -1.82
C ASP A 278 1.02 -3.49 -3.32
N ASP A 279 1.72 -4.37 -4.05
CA ASP A 279 1.88 -4.33 -5.51
C ASP A 279 1.14 -5.49 -6.20
N PRO A 280 -0.20 -5.41 -6.34
CA PRO A 280 -1.04 -6.56 -6.70
C PRO A 280 -0.72 -7.18 -8.06
N ALA A 281 -0.28 -6.38 -9.04
CA ALA A 281 0.09 -6.87 -10.37
C ALA A 281 1.36 -7.75 -10.34
N TYR A 282 2.21 -7.56 -9.34
CA TYR A 282 3.48 -8.26 -9.17
C TYR A 282 3.38 -9.45 -8.20
N PHE A 283 2.50 -9.34 -7.20
CA PHE A 283 2.39 -10.31 -6.11
C PHE A 283 1.27 -11.32 -6.32
N GLY A 284 0.51 -11.19 -7.41
CA GLY A 284 -0.43 -12.21 -7.90
C GLY A 284 -1.83 -12.09 -7.31
N GLY A 285 -2.23 -10.90 -6.84
CA GLY A 285 -3.57 -10.71 -6.32
C GLY A 285 -3.79 -9.37 -5.62
N TYR A 286 -5.02 -8.88 -5.71
CA TYR A 286 -5.51 -7.69 -5.02
C TYR A 286 -6.03 -8.08 -3.62
N VAL A 287 -6.79 -7.20 -2.97
CA VAL A 287 -7.22 -7.38 -1.57
C VAL A 287 -7.95 -8.70 -1.36
N ASN A 288 -8.89 -9.08 -2.24
CA ASN A 288 -9.62 -10.33 -2.06
C ASN A 288 -8.70 -11.55 -2.10
N GLU A 289 -7.75 -11.58 -3.04
CA GLU A 289 -6.79 -12.67 -3.15
C GLU A 289 -5.89 -12.76 -1.90
N ASN A 290 -5.51 -11.62 -1.31
CA ASN A 290 -4.77 -11.59 -0.04
C ASN A 290 -5.62 -12.13 1.12
N TYR A 291 -6.88 -11.70 1.27
CA TYR A 291 -7.81 -12.24 2.26
C TYR A 291 -8.01 -13.75 2.10
N LEU A 292 -8.18 -14.22 0.86
CA LEU A 292 -8.35 -15.64 0.55
C LEU A 292 -7.11 -16.45 0.90
N ALA A 293 -5.91 -15.94 0.59
CA ALA A 293 -4.66 -16.61 0.88
C ALA A 293 -4.50 -16.87 2.39
N VAL A 294 -4.72 -15.85 3.23
CA VAL A 294 -4.62 -16.01 4.69
C VAL A 294 -5.81 -16.78 5.27
N ALA A 295 -7.03 -16.57 4.77
CA ALA A 295 -8.20 -17.30 5.25
C ALA A 295 -8.05 -18.81 5.06
N ASN A 296 -7.59 -19.23 3.88
CA ASN A 296 -7.38 -20.65 3.58
C ASN A 296 -6.16 -21.23 4.31
N ALA A 297 -5.05 -20.50 4.37
CA ALA A 297 -3.81 -21.02 4.96
C ALA A 297 -3.83 -21.03 6.49
N LEU A 298 -4.49 -20.06 7.12
CA LEU A 298 -4.55 -19.91 8.58
C LEU A 298 -5.89 -20.38 9.17
N ASN A 299 -6.82 -20.86 8.34
CA ASN A 299 -8.19 -21.25 8.71
C ASN A 299 -8.94 -20.12 9.44
N LEU A 300 -8.89 -18.91 8.90
CA LEU A 300 -9.55 -17.76 9.53
C LEU A 300 -11.07 -17.94 9.57
N SER A 301 -11.67 -17.58 10.71
CA SER A 301 -13.11 -17.54 10.85
C SER A 301 -13.72 -16.32 10.17
N LYS A 302 -15.05 -16.32 9.98
CA LYS A 302 -15.76 -15.14 9.47
C LYS A 302 -15.61 -13.94 10.42
N GLU A 303 -15.58 -14.21 11.73
CA GLU A 303 -15.38 -13.19 12.76
C GLU A 303 -14.00 -12.55 12.66
N GLN A 304 -12.95 -13.32 12.37
CA GLN A 304 -11.62 -12.78 12.11
C GLN A 304 -11.57 -11.95 10.82
N ILE A 305 -12.28 -12.37 9.76
CA ILE A 305 -12.40 -11.58 8.52
C ILE A 305 -13.13 -10.26 8.79
N VAL A 306 -14.19 -10.27 9.60
CA VAL A 306 -14.90 -9.06 10.05
C VAL A 306 -13.95 -8.18 10.85
N GLN A 307 -13.17 -8.74 11.79
CA GLN A 307 -12.18 -7.99 12.57
C GLN A 307 -11.15 -7.29 11.66
N LEU A 308 -10.64 -7.97 10.63
CA LEU A 308 -9.70 -7.38 9.67
C LEU A 308 -10.34 -6.23 8.86
N ALA A 309 -11.59 -6.40 8.41
CA ALA A 309 -12.33 -5.34 7.73
C ALA A 309 -12.57 -4.13 8.66
N MET A 310 -12.97 -4.36 9.92
CA MET A 310 -13.15 -3.31 10.91
C MET A 310 -11.83 -2.61 11.27
N ASN A 311 -10.72 -3.36 11.38
CA ASN A 311 -9.39 -2.79 11.56
C ASN A 311 -9.03 -1.87 10.39
N SER A 312 -9.33 -2.26 9.14
CA SER A 312 -9.03 -1.46 7.95
C SER A 312 -9.75 -0.09 7.97
N PHE A 313 -10.98 -0.01 8.46
CA PHE A 313 -11.64 1.30 8.60
C PHE A 313 -11.15 2.07 9.83
N SER A 314 -10.85 1.39 10.93
CA SER A 314 -10.30 2.01 12.15
C SER A 314 -8.96 2.69 11.88
N ALA A 315 -8.10 2.01 11.14
CA ALA A 315 -6.76 2.45 10.75
C ALA A 315 -6.76 3.49 9.61
N SER A 316 -7.87 3.67 8.91
CA SER A 316 -7.94 4.66 7.83
C SER A 316 -7.80 6.11 8.33
N PHE A 317 -7.44 7.01 7.44
CA PHE A 317 -7.41 8.46 7.61
C PHE A 317 -8.74 9.12 7.21
N LEU A 318 -9.82 8.34 7.18
CA LEU A 318 -11.19 8.86 7.14
C LEU A 318 -11.50 9.67 8.40
N GLU A 319 -12.42 10.62 8.29
CA GLU A 319 -12.95 11.30 9.46
C GLU A 319 -13.79 10.32 10.31
N GLU A 320 -13.90 10.58 11.61
CA GLU A 320 -14.64 9.69 12.54
C GLU A 320 -16.08 9.41 12.08
N LYS A 321 -16.77 10.41 11.53
CA LYS A 321 -18.12 10.24 10.99
C LYS A 321 -18.15 9.27 9.80
N GLU A 322 -17.14 9.33 8.93
CA GLU A 322 -17.01 8.45 7.78
C GLU A 322 -16.68 7.02 8.24
N LYS A 323 -15.78 6.86 9.22
CA LYS A 323 -15.45 5.56 9.83
C LYS A 323 -16.68 4.88 10.42
N LEU A 324 -17.50 5.61 11.20
CA LEU A 324 -18.75 5.08 11.76
C LEU A 324 -19.69 4.56 10.68
N ALA A 325 -19.85 5.30 9.58
CA ALA A 325 -20.67 4.85 8.46
C ALA A 325 -20.10 3.61 7.75
N MET A 326 -18.77 3.43 7.73
CA MET A 326 -18.15 2.21 7.19
C MET A 326 -18.33 1.02 8.14
N PHE A 327 -18.20 1.22 9.45
CA PHE A 327 -18.48 0.18 10.45
C PHE A 327 -19.90 -0.34 10.34
N GLU A 328 -20.90 0.54 10.24
CA GLU A 328 -22.30 0.16 10.05
C GLU A 328 -22.50 -0.74 8.81
N LYS A 329 -21.80 -0.46 7.69
CA LYS A 329 -21.86 -1.29 6.48
C LYS A 329 -21.28 -2.69 6.71
N VAL A 330 -20.18 -2.80 7.43
CA VAL A 330 -19.55 -4.09 7.78
C VAL A 330 -20.47 -4.89 8.71
N GLU A 331 -20.99 -4.26 9.76
CA GLU A 331 -21.91 -4.88 10.71
C GLU A 331 -23.20 -5.36 10.03
N MET A 332 -23.82 -4.52 9.20
CA MET A 332 -25.00 -4.88 8.41
C MET A 332 -24.75 -6.03 7.43
N PHE A 333 -23.55 -6.16 6.89
CA PHE A 333 -23.19 -7.29 6.03
C PHE A 333 -23.00 -8.57 6.85
N SER A 334 -22.24 -8.48 7.94
CA SER A 334 -21.89 -9.63 8.80
C SER A 334 -23.07 -10.23 9.57
N SER A 335 -24.14 -9.46 9.75
CA SER A 335 -25.38 -9.90 10.43
C SER A 335 -26.35 -10.68 9.52
N ARG A 336 -26.03 -10.84 8.23
CA ARG A 336 -26.83 -11.60 7.24
C ARG A 336 -26.37 -13.04 7.17
#